data_AF-A0A430RX14-F1
#
_entry.id   AF-A0A430RX14-F1
#
_cell.length_a   1.000
_cell.length_b   1.000
_cell.length_c   1.000
_cell.angle_alpha   90.00
_cell.angle_beta   90.00
_cell.angle_gamma   90.00
#
_symmetry.space_group_name_H-M   'P 1'
#
loop_
_entity.id
_entity.type
_entity.pdbx_description
1 polymer ?
#
loop_
_entity_poly.entity_id
_entity_poly.type
_entity_poly.pdbx_seq_one_letter_code
_entity_poly.pdbx_strand_id
1 'polypeptide(L)'
;LWGKTCAVCHGEKAQGERRYPGLQGVGPFFATPEGRRYLVLVVLYGKKGEAGLMPGFAQLKDEELATLLNHLKTLLQAKGEPFTPEEIRKGRGLNLTPDAVKRPEKP
;
A
#
# COMPACT_ATOMS: atom_id res chain seq x y z
N LEU A 1 3.86 14.01 -2.24
CA LEU A 1 2.70 13.21 -1.77
C LEU A 1 3.08 12.24 -0.65
N TRP A 2 4.09 11.38 -0.84
CA TRP A 2 4.56 10.40 0.16
C TRP A 2 4.82 10.99 1.56
N GLY A 3 5.63 12.05 1.65
CA GLY A 3 6.03 12.69 2.92
C GLY A 3 4.85 13.08 3.83
N LYS A 4 3.76 13.57 3.24
CA LYS A 4 2.59 14.07 3.97
C LYS A 4 1.51 13.02 4.22
N THR A 5 1.56 11.90 3.48
CA THR A 5 0.46 10.91 3.44
C THR A 5 0.87 9.61 4.11
N CYS A 6 2.07 9.13 3.83
CA CYS A 6 2.53 7.80 4.23
C CYS A 6 3.74 7.87 5.16
N ALA A 7 4.69 8.77 4.89
CA ALA A 7 5.93 8.89 5.67
C ALA A 7 5.68 9.34 7.12
N VAL A 8 4.55 10.01 7.40
CA VAL A 8 4.13 10.40 8.76
C VAL A 8 4.04 9.20 9.71
N CYS A 9 3.80 8.00 9.17
CA CYS A 9 3.79 6.75 9.94
C CYS A 9 4.93 5.82 9.51
N HIS A 10 5.17 5.67 8.21
CA HIS A 10 6.13 4.69 7.69
C HIS A 10 7.57 5.22 7.55
N GLY A 11 7.82 6.49 7.88
CA GLY A 11 9.13 7.13 7.70
C GLY A 11 9.43 7.47 6.24
N GLU A 12 10.39 8.38 6.03
CA GLU A 12 10.74 8.88 4.69
C GLU A 12 11.24 7.77 3.75
N LYS A 13 11.99 6.80 4.29
CA LYS A 13 12.54 5.65 3.56
C LYS A 13 11.72 4.37 3.78
N ALA A 14 10.46 4.52 4.21
CA ALA A 14 9.57 3.42 4.51
C ALA A 14 10.09 2.49 5.64
N GLN A 15 11.01 2.96 6.48
CA GLN A 15 11.68 2.20 7.54
C GLN A 15 10.84 1.99 8.81
N GLY A 16 9.67 2.64 8.87
CA GLY A 16 8.83 2.69 10.06
C GLY A 16 9.31 3.75 11.05
N GLU A 17 8.46 4.02 12.02
CA GLU A 17 8.74 4.91 13.16
C GLU A 17 8.39 4.15 14.44
N ARG A 18 8.81 4.59 15.65
CA ARG A 18 8.75 3.78 16.90
C ARG A 18 7.45 2.97 17.15
N ARG A 19 6.28 3.42 16.68
CA ARG A 19 4.98 2.73 16.85
C ARG A 19 4.39 2.14 15.56
N TYR A 20 4.98 2.43 14.40
CA TYR A 20 4.41 2.12 13.09
C TYR A 20 5.38 1.24 12.29
N PRO A 21 4.87 0.26 11.54
CA PRO A 21 5.72 -0.74 10.92
C PRO A 21 6.52 -0.16 9.75
N GLY A 22 7.74 -0.67 9.58
CA GLY A 22 8.48 -0.56 8.32
C GLY A 22 7.83 -1.38 7.21
N LEU A 23 8.05 -0.97 5.97
CA LEU A 23 7.44 -1.54 4.78
C LEU A 23 8.40 -2.39 3.94
N GLN A 24 9.63 -2.64 4.41
CA GLN A 24 10.63 -3.45 3.68
C GLN A 24 10.09 -4.84 3.32
N GLY A 25 9.34 -5.45 4.24
CA GLY A 25 8.75 -6.78 4.05
C GLY A 25 7.64 -6.84 3.00
N VAL A 26 7.20 -5.71 2.43
CA VAL A 26 6.18 -5.72 1.36
C VAL A 26 6.77 -5.76 -0.06
N GLY A 27 8.09 -5.60 -0.21
CA GLY A 27 8.76 -5.59 -1.52
C GLY A 27 8.41 -6.77 -2.44
N PRO A 28 8.33 -8.01 -1.93
CA PRO A 28 7.95 -9.17 -2.74
C PRO A 28 6.54 -9.08 -3.36
N PHE A 29 5.57 -8.43 -2.69
CA PHE A 29 4.19 -8.32 -3.20
C PHE A 29 4.08 -7.48 -4.48
N PHE A 30 5.09 -6.68 -4.82
CA PHE A 30 5.09 -5.92 -6.07
C PHE A 30 5.25 -6.80 -7.32
N ALA A 31 5.75 -8.03 -7.15
CA ALA A 31 6.12 -8.92 -8.23
C ALA A 31 4.98 -9.87 -8.69
N THR A 32 3.89 -10.00 -7.93
CA THR A 32 2.78 -10.92 -8.28
C THR A 32 1.44 -10.20 -8.42
N PRO A 33 0.51 -10.72 -9.23
CA PRO A 33 -0.84 -10.17 -9.34
C PRO A 33 -1.58 -10.09 -8.00
N GLU A 34 -1.47 -11.12 -7.16
CA GLU A 34 -2.13 -11.21 -5.86
C GLU A 34 -1.55 -10.21 -4.87
N GLY A 35 -0.21 -10.09 -4.83
CA GLY A 35 0.49 -9.12 -3.99
C GLY A 35 0.18 -7.69 -4.41
N ARG A 36 0.17 -7.40 -5.70
CA ARG A 36 -0.19 -6.07 -6.24
C ARG A 36 -1.61 -5.71 -5.88
N ARG A 37 -2.55 -6.63 -6.10
CA ARG A 37 -3.95 -6.45 -5.69
C ARG A 37 -4.04 -6.15 -4.20
N TYR A 38 -3.34 -6.90 -3.36
CA TYR A 38 -3.31 -6.66 -1.92
C TYR A 38 -2.81 -5.25 -1.58
N LEU A 39 -1.71 -4.78 -2.18
CA LEU A 39 -1.19 -3.43 -1.95
C LEU A 39 -2.20 -2.34 -2.33
N VAL A 40 -2.93 -2.52 -3.44
CA VAL A 40 -4.02 -1.63 -3.85
C VAL A 40 -5.14 -1.60 -2.81
N LEU A 41 -5.57 -2.76 -2.31
CA LEU A 41 -6.62 -2.84 -1.30
C LEU A 41 -6.20 -2.20 0.02
N VAL A 42 -4.93 -2.36 0.43
CA VAL A 42 -4.40 -1.72 1.65
C VAL A 42 -4.44 -0.20 1.53
N VAL A 43 -4.03 0.38 0.40
CA VAL A 43 -4.06 1.85 0.26
C VAL A 43 -5.48 2.38 0.09
N LEU A 44 -6.40 1.64 -0.52
CA LEU A 44 -7.80 2.07 -0.68
C LEU A 44 -8.59 1.96 0.63
N TYR A 45 -8.53 0.81 1.29
CA TYR A 45 -9.41 0.45 2.39
C TYR A 45 -8.73 0.46 3.75
N GLY A 46 -7.42 0.63 3.79
CA GLY A 46 -6.64 0.55 5.01
C GLY A 46 -6.37 -0.88 5.43
N LYS A 47 -5.78 -1.02 6.61
CA LYS A 47 -5.47 -2.32 7.19
C LYS A 47 -5.44 -2.24 8.70
N LYS A 48 -6.10 -3.18 9.38
CA LYS A 48 -5.84 -3.40 10.81
C LYS A 48 -4.71 -4.42 11.00
N GLY A 49 -3.81 -4.12 11.93
CA GLY A 49 -2.72 -5.02 12.31
C GLY A 49 -2.30 -4.80 13.76
N GLU A 50 -1.25 -5.49 14.18
CA GLU A 50 -0.72 -5.41 15.54
C GLU A 50 -0.27 -3.99 15.92
N ALA A 51 0.27 -3.26 14.95
CA ALA A 51 0.68 -1.85 15.11
C ALA A 51 -0.49 -0.85 15.05
N GLY A 52 -1.74 -1.33 15.00
CA GLY A 52 -2.93 -0.50 14.99
C GLY A 52 -3.66 -0.47 13.64
N LEU A 53 -4.47 0.57 13.46
CA LEU A 53 -5.29 0.78 12.27
C LEU A 53 -4.60 1.75 11.31
N MET A 54 -4.25 1.26 10.12
CA MET A 54 -3.93 2.10 8.97
C MET A 54 -5.24 2.51 8.30
N PRO A 55 -5.54 3.82 8.17
CA PRO A 55 -6.73 4.28 7.45
C PRO A 55 -6.58 4.00 5.94
N GLY A 56 -7.72 3.84 5.27
CA GLY A 56 -7.77 3.85 3.81
C GLY A 56 -7.65 5.27 3.26
N PHE A 57 -7.12 5.38 2.05
CA PHE A 57 -6.90 6.63 1.33
C PHE A 57 -7.79 6.74 0.09
N ALA A 58 -9.00 6.15 0.13
CA ALA A 58 -9.95 6.16 -0.99
C ALA A 58 -10.37 7.57 -1.46
N GLN A 59 -10.16 8.61 -0.66
CA GLN A 59 -10.37 10.02 -1.05
C GLN A 59 -9.36 10.53 -2.09
N LEU A 60 -8.18 9.90 -2.19
CA LEU A 60 -7.18 10.24 -3.20
C LEU A 60 -7.59 9.69 -4.57
N LYS A 61 -7.11 10.34 -5.64
CA LYS A 61 -7.35 9.91 -7.01
C LYS A 61 -6.54 8.65 -7.34
N ASP A 62 -6.94 7.96 -8.41
CA ASP A 62 -6.26 6.73 -8.86
C ASP A 62 -4.80 7.00 -9.25
N GLU A 63 -4.53 8.14 -9.89
CA GLU A 63 -3.18 8.57 -10.26
C GLU A 63 -2.31 8.86 -9.04
N GLU A 64 -2.89 9.44 -7.99
CA GLU A 64 -2.20 9.75 -6.74
C GLU A 64 -1.82 8.47 -5.98
N LEU A 65 -2.73 7.51 -5.89
CA LEU A 65 -2.49 6.21 -5.26
C LEU A 65 -1.47 5.38 -6.04
N ALA A 66 -1.56 5.35 -7.37
CA ALA A 66 -0.55 4.70 -8.22
C ALA A 66 0.83 5.35 -8.03
N THR A 67 0.89 6.69 -7.95
CA THR A 67 2.14 7.43 -7.69
C THR A 67 2.73 7.08 -6.33
N LEU A 68 1.91 6.93 -5.28
CA LEU A 68 2.37 6.53 -3.95
C LEU A 68 2.93 5.12 -3.92
N LEU A 69 2.23 4.15 -4.54
CA LEU A 69 2.70 2.77 -4.62
C LEU A 69 3.99 2.68 -5.45
N ASN A 70 4.10 3.42 -6.55
CA ASN A 70 5.32 3.48 -7.35
C ASN A 70 6.48 4.15 -6.61
N HIS A 71 6.22 5.18 -5.81
CA HIS A 71 7.24 5.77 -4.95
C HIS A 71 7.75 4.76 -3.93
N LEU A 72 6.84 4.03 -3.26
CA LEU A 72 7.21 2.95 -2.34
C LEU A 72 8.02 1.85 -3.05
N LYS A 73 7.62 1.45 -4.27
CA LYS A 73 8.37 0.49 -5.09
C LYS A 73 9.82 0.93 -5.28
N THR A 74 10.04 2.21 -5.62
CA THR A 74 11.38 2.78 -5.81
C THR A 74 12.17 2.81 -4.50
N LEU A 75 11.55 3.22 -3.38
CA LEU A 75 12.19 3.21 -2.06
C LEU A 75 12.67 1.81 -1.66
N LEU A 76 11.88 0.79 -1.98
CA LEU A 76 12.18 -0.61 -1.66
C LEU A 76 13.02 -1.31 -2.71
N GLN A 77 13.33 -0.66 -3.84
CA GLN A 77 13.94 -1.27 -5.03
C GLN A 77 13.20 -2.55 -5.46
N ALA A 78 11.88 -2.57 -5.30
CA ALA A 78 11.06 -3.74 -5.52
C ALA A 78 10.91 -4.06 -7.01
N LYS A 79 10.90 -5.37 -7.33
CA LYS A 79 10.70 -5.90 -8.69
C LYS A 79 9.23 -5.79 -9.11
N GLY A 80 8.97 -5.98 -10.40
CA GLY A 80 7.63 -5.89 -11.01
C GLY A 80 7.41 -4.58 -11.77
N GLU A 81 6.27 -4.50 -12.44
CA GLU A 81 5.88 -3.33 -13.23
C GLU A 81 5.42 -2.17 -12.33
N PRO A 82 5.46 -0.92 -12.81
CA PRO A 82 4.78 0.19 -12.14
C PRO A 82 3.27 -0.07 -12.02
N PHE A 83 2.63 0.46 -10.98
CA PHE A 83 1.17 0.53 -10.87
C PHE A 83 0.61 1.56 -11.83
N THR A 84 -0.50 1.22 -12.49
CA THR A 84 -1.29 2.17 -13.30
C THR A 84 -2.56 2.62 -12.56
N PRO A 85 -3.14 3.78 -12.93
CA PRO A 85 -4.42 4.23 -12.37
C PRO A 85 -5.56 3.21 -12.57
N GLU A 86 -5.57 2.48 -13.69
CA GLU A 86 -6.58 1.47 -13.98
C GLU A 86 -6.52 0.29 -12.99
N GLU A 87 -5.32 -0.09 -12.52
CA GLU A 87 -5.17 -1.10 -11.48
C GLU A 87 -5.79 -0.64 -10.16
N ILE A 88 -5.61 0.63 -9.80
CA ILE A 88 -6.24 1.21 -8.60
C ILE A 88 -7.76 1.21 -8.77
N ARG A 89 -8.25 1.64 -9.94
CA ARG A 89 -9.68 1.71 -10.26
C ARG A 89 -10.36 0.36 -10.13
N LYS A 90 -9.72 -0.72 -10.58
CA LYS A 90 -10.21 -2.11 -10.42
C LYS A 90 -10.36 -2.54 -8.96
N GLY A 91 -9.58 -1.95 -8.06
CA GLY A 91 -9.67 -2.18 -6.62
C GLY A 91 -10.81 -1.43 -5.94
N ARG A 92 -11.41 -0.42 -6.57
CA ARG A 92 -12.51 0.38 -6.01
C ARG A 92 -13.85 -0.34 -6.05
N GLY A 93 -14.81 0.15 -5.27
CA GLY A 93 -16.19 -0.34 -5.26
C GLY A 93 -16.40 -1.67 -4.54
N LEU A 94 -15.35 -2.26 -3.96
CA LEU A 94 -15.43 -3.51 -3.20
C LEU A 94 -15.97 -3.34 -1.78
N ASN A 95 -16.13 -2.10 -1.30
CA ASN A 95 -16.66 -1.73 0.02
C ASN A 95 -16.07 -2.55 1.17
N LEU A 96 -14.75 -2.78 1.13
CA LEU A 96 -14.05 -3.54 2.15
C LEU A 96 -13.78 -2.70 3.40
N THR A 97 -13.87 -3.33 4.57
CA THR A 97 -13.36 -2.77 5.82
C THR A 97 -11.87 -3.09 5.99
N PRO A 98 -11.11 -2.30 6.78
CA PRO A 98 -9.70 -2.57 7.06
C PRO A 98 -9.41 -3.98 7.62
N ASP A 99 -10.39 -4.59 8.30
CA ASP A 99 -10.33 -5.96 8.83
C ASP A 99 -10.53 -7.04 7.74
N ALA A 100 -11.22 -6.69 6.64
CA ALA A 100 -11.47 -7.59 5.52
C ALA A 100 -10.31 -7.65 4.51
N VAL A 101 -9.33 -6.75 4.61
CA VAL A 101 -8.14 -6.74 3.75
C VAL A 101 -7.16 -7.82 4.21
N LYS A 102 -7.22 -8.99 3.57
CA LYS A 102 -6.37 -10.14 3.88
C LYS A 102 -5.04 -10.09 3.14
N ARG A 103 -3.95 -10.29 3.87
CA ARG A 103 -2.62 -10.49 3.29
C ARG A 103 -2.55 -11.87 2.64
N PRO A 104 -2.06 -12.01 1.39
CA PRO A 104 -1.89 -13.32 0.78
C PRO A 104 -0.78 -14.11 1.48
N GLU A 105 -0.93 -15.44 1.57
CA GLU A 105 0.01 -16.33 2.26
C GLU A 105 1.39 -16.36 1.59
N LYS A 106 1.44 -16.13 0.28
CA LYS A 106 2.68 -16.01 -0.50
C LYS A 106 2.66 -14.70 -1.30
N PRO A 107 3.78 -13.97 -1.33
CA PRO A 107 3.94 -12.82 -2.19
C PRO A 107 4.06 -13.19 -3.65
#